data_AF-A0A8S9SS23-F1
#
_entry.id   AF-A0A8S9SS23-F1
#
_cell.length_a   1.000
_cell.length_b   1.000
_cell.length_c   1.000
_cell.angle_alpha   90.00
_cell.angle_beta   90.00
_cell.angle_gamma   90.00
#
_symmetry.space_group_name_H-M   'P 1'
#
loop_
_entity.id
_entity.type
_entity.pdbx_description
1 polymer ?
#
loop_
_entity_poly.entity_id
_entity_poly.type
_entity_poly.pdbx_seq_one_letter_code
_entity_poly.pdbx_strand_id
1 'polypeptide(L)'
;MHFESDCLQMVKLIEEEEYWPSLASKFDEFFHLRSLFTLFPLSFIHREFNSRADLLAKDARMKNSEFSHVNILVHPRLAQSNPLEPV
;
A
#
# COMPACT_ATOMS: atom_id res chain seq x y z
N MET A 1 -0.38 -15.42 -1.62
CA MET A 1 0.09 -14.15 -1.02
C MET A 1 -0.93 -13.78 0.05
N HIS A 2 -0.49 -13.38 1.24
CA HIS A 2 -1.38 -12.97 2.34
C HIS A 2 -1.20 -11.47 2.56
N PHE A 3 -2.30 -10.72 2.49
CA PHE A 3 -2.29 -9.28 2.63
C PHE A 3 -2.76 -8.91 4.03
N GLU A 4 -2.15 -7.88 4.61
CA GLU A 4 -2.38 -7.52 6.01
C GLU A 4 -2.49 -6.00 6.13
N SER A 5 -3.36 -5.55 7.03
CA SER A 5 -3.57 -4.13 7.32
C SER A 5 -3.87 -3.92 8.80
N ASP A 6 -3.39 -2.82 9.37
CA ASP A 6 -3.77 -2.37 10.70
C ASP A 6 -5.00 -1.45 10.72
N CYS A 7 -5.63 -1.24 9.56
CA CYS A 7 -6.89 -0.51 9.45
C CYS A 7 -8.08 -1.48 9.44
N LEU A 8 -8.63 -1.78 10.61
CA LEU A 8 -9.77 -2.70 10.76
C LEU A 8 -11.00 -2.25 9.95
N GLN A 9 -11.27 -0.94 9.91
CA GLN A 9 -12.39 -0.41 9.14
C GLN A 9 -12.22 -0.75 7.65
N MET A 10 -11.05 -0.53 7.08
CA MET A 10 -10.78 -0.85 5.67
C MET A 10 -10.92 -2.34 5.37
N VAL A 11 -10.43 -3.22 6.25
CA VAL A 11 -10.58 -4.67 6.10
C VAL A 11 -12.06 -5.04 6.06
N LYS A 12 -12.86 -4.51 7.00
CA LYS A 12 -14.32 -4.75 7.02
C LYS A 12 -15.01 -4.24 5.76
N LEU A 13 -14.69 -3.03 5.31
CA LEU A 13 -15.28 -2.48 4.08
C LEU A 13 -15.03 -3.36 2.85
N ILE A 14 -13.82 -3.93 2.76
CA ILE A 14 -13.41 -4.76 1.62
C ILE A 14 -14.00 -6.17 1.69
N GLU A 15 -14.12 -6.75 2.88
CA GLU A 15 -14.63 -8.11 3.08
C GLU A 15 -16.17 -8.17 3.17
N GLU A 16 -16.80 -7.13 3.72
CA GLU A 16 -18.27 -7.02 3.87
C GLU A 16 -18.93 -6.31 2.67
N GLU A 17 -18.14 -5.88 1.67
CA GLU A 17 -18.58 -5.17 0.46
C GLU A 17 -19.45 -3.94 0.74
N GLU A 18 -19.17 -3.23 1.84
CA GLU A 18 -19.95 -2.06 2.25
C GLU A 18 -19.66 -0.84 1.35
N TYR A 19 -20.71 -0.22 0.81
CA TYR A 19 -20.59 0.88 -0.14
C TYR A 19 -20.16 2.18 0.54
N TRP A 20 -19.00 2.71 0.12
CA TRP A 20 -18.47 4.01 0.56
C TRP A 20 -18.34 4.98 -0.61
N PRO A 21 -19.32 5.88 -0.82
CA PRO A 21 -19.37 6.76 -1.99
C PRO A 21 -18.12 7.63 -2.18
N SER A 22 -17.51 8.08 -1.08
CA SER A 22 -16.31 8.92 -1.11
C SER A 22 -15.04 8.19 -1.59
N LEU A 23 -15.02 6.86 -1.53
CA LEU A 23 -13.91 6.02 -2.00
C LEU A 23 -14.24 5.25 -3.27
N ALA A 24 -15.46 5.35 -3.81
CA ALA A 24 -15.91 4.55 -4.96
C ALA A 24 -14.90 4.55 -6.12
N SER A 25 -14.39 5.72 -6.51
CA SER A 25 -13.41 5.85 -7.60
C SER A 25 -12.04 5.21 -7.31
N LYS A 26 -11.66 5.09 -6.03
CA LYS A 26 -10.44 4.39 -5.60
C LYS A 26 -10.66 2.89 -5.48
N PHE A 27 -11.87 2.48 -5.11
CA PHE A 27 -12.21 1.08 -5.00
C PHE A 27 -12.33 0.40 -6.36
N ASP A 28 -12.76 1.08 -7.41
CA ASP A 28 -12.79 0.50 -8.77
C ASP A 28 -11.41 -0.02 -9.21
N GLU A 29 -10.37 0.81 -9.03
CA GLU A 29 -8.98 0.42 -9.34
C GLU A 29 -8.50 -0.71 -8.42
N PHE A 30 -8.80 -0.62 -7.12
CA PHE A 30 -8.44 -1.65 -6.16
C PHE A 30 -9.06 -3.02 -6.49
N PHE A 31 -10.37 -3.07 -6.77
CA PHE A 31 -11.07 -4.30 -7.09
C PHE A 31 -10.61 -4.88 -8.43
N HIS A 32 -10.30 -4.02 -9.41
CA HIS A 32 -9.66 -4.46 -10.64
C HIS A 32 -8.32 -5.16 -10.34
N LEU A 33 -7.42 -4.55 -9.57
CA LEU A 33 -6.15 -5.16 -9.19
C LEU A 33 -6.33 -6.45 -8.39
N ARG A 34 -7.28 -6.47 -7.43
CA ARG A 34 -7.62 -7.67 -6.65
C ARG A 34 -8.05 -8.82 -7.56
N SER A 35 -8.82 -8.55 -8.62
CA SER A 35 -9.28 -9.58 -9.57
C SER A 35 -8.16 -10.27 -10.35
N LEU A 36 -6.97 -9.67 -10.40
CA LEU A 36 -5.80 -10.25 -11.05
C LEU A 36 -5.16 -11.37 -10.21
N PHE A 37 -5.53 -11.50 -8.93
CA PHE A 37 -5.05 -12.56 -8.05
C PHE A 37 -6.06 -13.71 -7.99
N THR A 38 -5.58 -14.95 -8.11
CA THR A 38 -6.41 -16.15 -7.91
C THR A 38 -6.95 -16.27 -6.49
N LEU A 39 -6.19 -15.78 -5.50
CA LEU A 39 -6.59 -15.71 -4.10
C LEU A 39 -6.04 -14.43 -3.47
N PHE A 40 -6.90 -13.69 -2.77
CA PHE A 40 -6.56 -12.45 -2.08
C PHE A 40 -7.11 -12.49 -0.65
N PRO A 41 -6.42 -13.16 0.29
CA PRO A 41 -6.78 -13.09 1.70
C PRO A 41 -6.24 -11.78 2.28
N LEU A 42 -7.13 -10.98 2.88
CA LEU A 42 -6.81 -9.75 3.58
C LEU A 42 -7.19 -9.89 5.06
N SER A 43 -6.23 -9.74 5.98
CA SER A 43 -6.49 -9.81 7.41
C SER A 43 -6.13 -8.53 8.15
N PHE A 44 -6.82 -8.32 9.26
CA PHE A 44 -6.42 -7.31 10.24
C PHE A 44 -5.21 -7.80 11.05
N ILE A 45 -4.26 -6.90 11.29
CA ILE A 45 -3.16 -7.09 12.26
C ILE A 45 -3.08 -5.90 13.21
N HIS A 46 -2.59 -6.10 14.43
CA HIS A 46 -2.34 -4.96 15.31
C HIS A 46 -1.22 -4.07 14.74
N ARG A 47 -1.33 -2.75 14.94
CA ARG A 47 -0.38 -1.76 14.46
C ARG A 47 1.07 -2.03 14.87
N GLU A 48 1.28 -2.63 16.04
CA GLU A 48 2.60 -3.05 16.53
C GLU A 48 3.29 -4.05 15.58
N PHE A 49 2.51 -4.87 14.87
CA PHE A 49 2.99 -5.81 13.85
C PHE A 49 3.10 -5.19 12.45
N ASN A 50 2.48 -4.02 12.21
CA ASN A 50 2.57 -3.29 10.94
C ASN A 50 3.64 -2.18 10.94
N SER A 51 4.61 -2.25 11.86
CA SER A 51 5.57 -1.18 12.14
C SER A 51 6.37 -0.72 10.92
N ARG A 52 6.73 -1.65 10.03
CA ARG A 52 7.48 -1.33 8.80
C ARG A 52 6.64 -0.49 7.83
N ALA A 53 5.39 -0.86 7.58
CA ALA A 53 4.52 -0.09 6.69
C ALA A 53 4.19 1.28 7.30
N ASP A 54 3.95 1.34 8.61
CA ASP A 54 3.70 2.59 9.33
C ASP A 54 4.90 3.55 9.25
N LEU A 55 6.13 3.04 9.42
CA LEU A 55 7.34 3.83 9.27
C LEU A 55 7.47 4.41 7.86
N LEU A 56 7.31 3.58 6.82
CA LEU A 56 7.39 4.02 5.43
C LEU A 56 6.34 5.09 5.11
N ALA A 57 5.12 4.91 5.59
CA ALA A 57 4.05 5.88 5.41
C ALA A 57 4.32 7.20 6.15
N LYS A 58 4.88 7.14 7.37
CA LYS A 58 5.29 8.32 8.15
C LYS A 58 6.42 9.08 7.46
N ASP A 59 7.45 8.38 7.00
CA ASP A 59 8.59 8.97 6.30
C ASP A 59 8.16 9.66 5.00
N ALA A 60 7.25 9.03 4.24
CA ALA A 60 6.70 9.63 3.02
C ALA A 60 5.93 10.92 3.32
N ARG A 61 5.09 10.94 4.36
CA ARG A 61 4.37 12.15 4.79
C ARG A 61 5.31 13.25 5.27
N MET A 62 6.37 12.90 6.00
CA MET A 62 7.35 13.88 6.52
C MET A 62 8.11 14.59 5.40
N LYS A 63 8.34 13.90 4.28
CA LYS A 63 9.06 14.47 3.13
C LYS A 63 8.26 15.54 2.37
N ASN A 64 7.00 15.82 2.74
CA ASN A 64 6.09 16.78 2.08
C ASN A 64 6.06 16.64 0.55
N SER A 65 6.34 15.43 0.05
CA SER A 65 6.25 15.10 -1.36
C SER A 65 4.83 14.66 -1.64
N GLU A 66 4.03 15.56 -2.20
CA GLU A 66 2.70 15.25 -2.68
C GLU A 66 2.82 14.51 -4.02
N PHE A 67 2.51 13.22 -4.02
CA PHE A 67 2.44 12.43 -5.24
C PHE A 67 0.98 12.39 -5.69
N SER A 68 0.68 13.07 -6.79
CA SER A 68 -0.64 13.00 -7.44
C SER A 68 -0.88 11.66 -8.14
N HIS A 69 0.17 10.86 -8.35
CA HIS A 69 0.12 9.56 -8.99
C HIS A 69 1.25 8.64 -8.48
N VAL A 70 0.92 7.39 -8.14
CA VAL A 70 1.92 6.35 -7.83
C VAL A 70 2.31 5.69 -9.14
N ASN A 71 3.39 6.17 -9.76
CA ASN A 71 3.93 5.52 -10.95
C ASN A 71 4.61 4.21 -10.54
N ILE A 72 4.33 3.11 -11.26
CA ILE A 72 4.93 1.77 -11.05
C ILE A 72 6.45 1.81 -11.31
N LEU A 73 6.94 2.83 -12.02
CA LEU A 73 8.36 3.07 -12.21
C LEU A 73 9.00 3.60 -10.91
N VAL A 74 9.90 2.81 -10.33
CA VAL A 74 10.71 3.20 -9.16
C VAL A 74 11.40 4.53 -9.44
N HIS A 75 11.15 5.52 -8.58
CA HIS A 75 11.82 6.81 -8.67
C HIS A 75 13.35 6.59 -8.60
N PRO A 76 14.18 7.14 -9.51
CA PRO A 76 15.62 6.86 -9.58
C PRO A 76 16.39 7.07 -8.26
N ARG A 77 15.90 7.96 -7.39
CA ARG A 77 16.46 8.19 -6.04
C ARG A 77 16.32 7.00 -5.07
N LEU A 78 15.41 6.06 -5.33
CA LEU A 78 15.28 4.79 -4.59
C LEU A 78 16.13 3.67 -5.22
N ALA A 79 16.65 3.89 -6.44
CA ALA A 79 17.55 2.99 -7.15
C ALA A 79 19.03 3.33 -6.88
N GLN A 80 19.38 3.74 -5.65
CA GLN A 80 20.79 3.84 -5.29
C GLN A 80 21.34 2.42 -5.10
N SER A 81 21.87 1.87 -6.18
CA SER A 81 22.87 0.80 -6.09
C SER A 81 24.13 1.39 -5.46
N ASN A 82 24.64 0.72 -4.43
CA ASN A 82 25.98 1.00 -3.89
C ASN A 82 26.98 0.97 -5.06
N PRO A 83 27.82 2.00 -5.25
CA PRO A 83 28.96 1.87 -6.14
C PRO A 83 29.91 0.85 -5.51
N LEU A 84 30.09 -0.29 -6.17
CA LEU A 84 31.23 -1.17 -5.93
C LEU A 84 32.49 -0.40 -6.33
N GLU A 85 33.33 -0.08 -5.35
CA GLU A 85 34.68 0.44 -5.55
C GLU A 85 35.53 -0.59 -6.32
N PRO A 86 36.26 -0.20 -7.39
CA PRO A 86 37.27 -1.06 -7.98
C PRO A 86 38.64 -0.85 -7.30
N VAL A 87 39.31 -1.99 -7.04
CA VAL A 87 40.70 -2.14 -6.58
C VAL A 87 41.69 -1.63 -7.61
#